data_AF-A0A0P7XY73-F1
#
_entry.id   AF-A0A0P7XY73-F1
#
_cell.length_a   1.000
_cell.length_b   1.000
_cell.length_c   1.000
_cell.angle_alpha   90.00
_cell.angle_beta   90.00
_cell.angle_gamma   90.00
#
_symmetry.space_group_name_H-M   'P 1'
#
loop_
_entity.id
_entity.type
_entity.pdbx_description
1 polymer ?
#
loop_
_entity_poly.entity_id
_entity_poly.type
_entity_poly.pdbx_seq_one_letter_code
_entity_poly.pdbx_strand_id
1 'polypeptide(L)'
;MADILRGVLDGHVVLDRAIAERGRFPAVDLTRSVSRSLPDVASAEENAAILRLRALVAAHDGAEPMIRAGLYAEGSDAAVDQALRIWPDIEGFLACAEEHGIAQSFRRLNLILRRAETGGRGAACLHPSPRQLAG
;
A
#
# COMPACT_ATOMS: atom_id res chain seq x y z
N MET A 1 -12.78 17.94 11.80
CA MET A 1 -13.84 17.66 10.80
C MET A 1 -13.15 17.13 9.56
N ALA A 2 -13.57 15.97 9.04
CA ALA A 2 -13.16 15.50 7.71
C ALA A 2 -14.17 16.06 6.72
N ASP A 3 -13.73 16.89 5.78
CA ASP A 3 -14.58 17.39 4.69
C ASP A 3 -14.84 16.23 3.73
N ILE A 4 -16.01 15.59 3.88
CA ILE A 4 -16.44 14.50 3.03
C ILE A 4 -17.51 15.06 2.09
N LEU A 5 -17.16 15.31 0.83
CA LEU A 5 -18.14 15.55 -0.22
C LEU A 5 -18.78 14.20 -0.61
N ARG A 6 -19.77 13.73 0.18
CA ARG A 6 -20.33 12.37 0.09
C ARG A 6 -21.62 12.26 -0.77
N GLY A 7 -22.14 13.34 -1.32
CA GLY A 7 -23.57 13.39 -1.70
C GLY A 7 -23.94 13.06 -3.15
N VAL A 8 -23.09 13.33 -4.15
CA VAL A 8 -23.53 13.38 -5.57
C VAL A 8 -22.52 12.77 -6.56
N LEU A 9 -21.38 12.26 -6.10
CA LEU A 9 -20.28 11.80 -6.95
C LEU A 9 -20.16 10.26 -6.95
N ASP A 10 -19.58 9.69 -8.01
CA ASP A 10 -19.28 8.25 -8.15
C ASP A 10 -18.22 7.74 -7.17
N GLY A 11 -17.97 8.44 -6.07
CA GLY A 11 -16.94 8.14 -5.09
C GLY A 11 -16.81 9.26 -4.07
N HIS A 12 -15.81 9.15 -3.19
CA HIS A 12 -15.39 10.24 -2.33
C HIS A 12 -13.87 10.16 -2.07
N VAL A 13 -13.26 11.33 -1.93
CA VAL A 13 -11.87 11.50 -1.52
C VAL A 13 -11.89 12.05 -0.10
N VAL A 14 -11.21 11.37 0.83
CA VAL A 14 -11.08 11.78 2.23
C VAL A 14 -9.74 12.46 2.40
N LEU A 15 -9.77 13.71 2.85
CA LEU A 15 -8.57 14.40 3.33
C LEU A 15 -8.43 14.19 4.84
N ASP A 16 -7.24 13.77 5.28
CA ASP A 16 -6.96 13.53 6.69
C ASP A 16 -5.90 14.52 7.20
N ARG A 17 -6.22 15.15 8.34
CA ARG A 17 -5.35 16.16 8.94
C ARG A 17 -4.04 15.57 9.45
N ALA A 18 -4.04 14.34 9.96
CA ALA A 18 -2.82 13.70 10.45
C ALA A 18 -1.82 13.45 9.31
N ILE A 19 -2.31 13.22 8.08
CA ILE A 19 -1.46 13.08 6.89
C ILE A 19 -0.81 14.44 6.54
N ALA A 20 -1.60 15.51 6.56
CA ALA A 20 -1.11 16.87 6.32
C ALA A 20 -0.07 17.29 7.36
N GLU A 21 -0.29 16.97 8.64
CA GLU A 21 0.63 17.27 9.75
C GLU A 21 1.96 16.52 9.63
N ARG A 22 2.01 15.38 8.91
CA ARG A 22 3.26 14.69 8.53
C ARG A 22 3.94 15.26 7.30
N GLY A 23 3.35 16.27 6.65
CA GLY A 23 3.93 16.95 5.49
C GLY A 23 3.60 16.31 4.13
N ARG A 24 2.69 15.34 4.05
CA ARG A 24 2.25 14.77 2.77
C ARG A 24 1.06 15.55 2.20
N PHE A 25 1.23 16.05 0.98
CA PHE A 25 0.15 16.70 0.21
C PHE A 25 0.09 16.14 -1.22
N PRO A 26 -1.12 15.95 -1.79
CA PRO A 26 -2.42 16.15 -1.15
C PRO A 26 -2.64 15.15 -0.01
N ALA A 27 -3.31 15.59 1.07
CA ALA A 27 -3.45 14.84 2.31
C ALA A 27 -4.54 13.75 2.22
N VAL A 28 -4.56 13.00 1.12
CA VAL A 28 -5.55 11.98 0.81
C VAL A 28 -5.29 10.72 1.63
N ASP A 29 -6.32 10.25 2.32
CA ASP A 29 -6.37 8.92 2.91
C ASP A 29 -6.85 7.90 1.88
N LEU A 30 -5.94 7.05 1.41
CA LEU A 30 -6.25 6.07 0.37
C LEU A 30 -7.23 5.00 0.86
N THR A 31 -7.13 4.58 2.12
CA THR A 31 -7.94 3.49 2.66
C THR A 31 -9.40 3.93 2.85
N ARG A 32 -9.61 5.19 3.23
CA ARG A 32 -10.94 5.79 3.43
C ARG A 32 -11.53 6.41 2.18
N SER A 33 -10.75 6.59 1.12
CA SER A 33 -11.23 7.08 -0.18
C SER A 33 -11.66 5.94 -1.10
N VAL A 34 -12.65 6.20 -1.96
CA VAL A 34 -13.19 5.22 -2.91
C VAL A 34 -13.68 5.88 -4.20
N SER A 35 -13.55 5.16 -5.32
CA SER A 35 -14.20 5.47 -6.59
C SER A 35 -14.93 4.22 -7.06
N ARG A 36 -16.24 4.33 -7.30
CA ARG A 36 -17.14 3.25 -7.72
C ARG A 36 -17.06 2.96 -9.21
N SER A 37 -16.73 3.96 -10.02
CA SER A 37 -16.54 3.80 -11.47
C SER A 37 -15.14 3.33 -11.84
N LEU A 38 -14.17 3.42 -10.91
CA LEU A 38 -12.78 3.03 -11.16
C LEU A 38 -12.62 1.58 -11.65
N PRO A 39 -13.30 0.57 -11.06
CA PRO A 39 -13.18 -0.81 -11.51
C PRO A 39 -13.58 -1.01 -12.97
N ASP A 40 -14.56 -0.25 -13.46
CA ASP A 40 -15.11 -0.39 -14.81
C ASP A 40 -14.29 0.40 -15.86
N VAL A 41 -13.57 1.45 -15.43
CA VAL A 41 -12.76 2.32 -16.30
C VAL A 41 -11.32 1.83 -16.43
N ALA A 42 -10.78 1.21 -15.39
CA ALA A 42 -9.41 0.69 -15.39
C ALA A 42 -9.35 -0.71 -16.02
N SER A 43 -8.22 -1.03 -16.65
CA SER A 43 -7.95 -2.40 -17.11
C SER A 43 -7.80 -3.37 -15.93
N ALA A 44 -7.89 -4.67 -16.20
CA ALA A 44 -7.73 -5.70 -15.16
C ALA A 44 -6.35 -5.62 -14.47
N GLU A 45 -5.29 -5.29 -15.22
CA GLU A 45 -3.93 -5.15 -14.69
C GLU A 45 -3.79 -3.91 -13.78
N GLU A 46 -4.38 -2.79 -14.20
CA GLU A 46 -4.42 -1.55 -13.43
C GLU A 46 -5.20 -1.73 -12.13
N ASN A 47 -6.38 -2.37 -12.20
CA ASN A 47 -7.18 -2.72 -11.03
C ASN A 47 -6.40 -3.62 -10.05
N ALA A 48 -5.66 -4.61 -10.56
CA ALA A 48 -4.81 -5.46 -9.73
C ALA A 48 -3.70 -4.66 -9.03
N ALA A 49 -3.06 -3.73 -9.74
CA ALA A 49 -2.03 -2.85 -9.16
C ALA A 49 -2.60 -1.92 -8.08
N ILE A 50 -3.79 -1.34 -8.32
CA ILE A 50 -4.50 -0.51 -7.34
C ILE A 50 -4.81 -1.31 -6.08
N LEU A 51 -5.37 -2.51 -6.23
CA LEU A 51 -5.71 -3.38 -5.09
C LEU A 51 -4.47 -3.77 -4.28
N ARG A 52 -3.37 -4.11 -4.94
CA ARG A 52 -2.10 -4.43 -4.27
C ARG A 52 -1.56 -3.24 -3.47
N LEU A 53 -1.55 -2.04 -4.05
CA LEU A 53 -1.12 -0.84 -3.33
C LEU A 53 -2.00 -0.59 -2.10
N ARG A 54 -3.33 -0.68 -2.25
CA ARG A 54 -4.27 -0.52 -1.14
C ARG A 54 -4.05 -1.52 -0.02
N ALA A 55 -3.74 -2.78 -0.36
CA ALA A 55 -3.43 -3.82 0.62
C ALA A 55 -2.15 -3.49 1.41
N LEU A 56 -1.10 -3.02 0.73
CA LEU A 56 0.16 -2.62 1.40
C LEU A 56 -0.03 -1.40 2.30
N VAL A 57 -0.81 -0.40 1.86
CA VAL A 57 -1.16 0.75 2.70
C VAL A 57 -1.97 0.31 3.93
N ALA A 58 -2.98 -0.55 3.75
CA ALA A 58 -3.76 -1.07 4.87
C ALA A 58 -2.92 -1.89 5.86
N ALA A 59 -1.96 -2.69 5.37
CA ALA A 59 -1.04 -3.44 6.22
C ALA A 59 -0.15 -2.50 7.05
N HIS A 60 0.42 -1.47 6.42
CA HIS A 60 1.20 -0.46 7.12
C HIS A 60 0.37 0.28 8.18
N ASP A 61 -0.80 0.80 7.81
CA ASP A 61 -1.65 1.59 8.70
C ASP A 61 -2.14 0.76 9.90
N GLY A 62 -2.46 -0.52 9.67
CA GLY A 62 -2.83 -1.46 10.74
C GLY A 62 -1.69 -1.75 11.72
N ALA A 63 -0.44 -1.77 11.24
CA ALA A 63 0.74 -2.02 12.06
C ALA A 63 1.32 -0.75 12.71
N GLU A 64 0.97 0.44 12.22
CA GLU A 64 1.52 1.73 12.67
C GLU A 64 1.46 1.91 14.20
N PRO A 65 0.37 1.57 14.92
CA PRO A 65 0.34 1.66 16.39
C PRO A 65 1.38 0.76 17.07
N MET A 66 1.57 -0.48 16.58
CA MET A 66 2.55 -1.42 17.12
C MET A 66 3.98 -0.96 16.85
N ILE A 67 4.24 -0.45 15.65
CA ILE A 67 5.54 0.09 15.26
C ILE A 67 5.90 1.29 16.15
N ARG A 68 4.98 2.24 16.32
CA ARG A 68 5.19 3.41 17.19
C ARG A 68 5.43 3.05 18.65
N ALA A 69 4.79 1.99 19.13
CA ALA A 69 4.99 1.49 20.49
C ALA A 69 6.29 0.67 20.68
N GLY A 70 7.04 0.39 19.59
CA GLY A 70 8.21 -0.48 19.62
C GLY A 70 7.88 -1.97 19.82
N LEU A 71 6.65 -2.36 19.53
CA LEU A 71 6.13 -3.73 19.71
C LEU A 71 6.16 -4.56 18.42
N TYR A 72 6.50 -3.95 17.29
CA TYR A 72 6.63 -4.65 16.02
C TYR A 72 8.00 -5.34 15.90
N ALA A 73 7.99 -6.61 15.47
CA ALA A 73 9.19 -7.37 15.16
C ALA A 73 9.22 -7.70 13.66
N GLU A 74 10.35 -7.43 13.00
CA GLU A 74 10.57 -7.82 11.60
C GLU A 74 10.41 -9.34 11.43
N GLY A 75 9.75 -9.76 10.35
CA GLY A 75 9.43 -11.16 10.09
C GLY A 75 8.15 -11.68 10.76
N SER A 76 7.50 -10.88 11.61
CA SER A 76 6.24 -11.28 12.25
C SER A 76 5.05 -11.29 11.29
N ASP A 77 5.06 -10.41 10.28
CA ASP A 77 4.06 -10.34 9.24
C ASP A 77 4.71 -9.93 7.91
N ALA A 78 4.71 -10.85 6.96
CA ALA A 78 5.33 -10.64 5.65
C ALA A 78 4.69 -9.50 4.84
N ALA A 79 3.40 -9.22 5.02
CA ALA A 79 2.71 -8.12 4.35
C ALA A 79 3.12 -6.77 4.95
N VAL A 80 3.24 -6.70 6.27
CA VAL A 80 3.74 -5.49 6.96
C VAL A 80 5.20 -5.24 6.62
N ASP A 81 6.05 -6.27 6.61
CA ASP A 81 7.45 -6.15 6.21
C ASP A 81 7.60 -5.65 4.77
N GLN A 82 6.78 -6.16 3.85
CA GLN A 82 6.75 -5.68 2.46
C GLN A 82 6.32 -4.22 2.39
N ALA A 83 5.27 -3.84 3.13
CA ALA A 83 4.78 -2.46 3.15
C ALA A 83 5.83 -1.50 3.73
N LEU A 84 6.47 -1.84 4.84
CA LEU A 84 7.53 -1.03 5.47
C LEU A 84 8.72 -0.83 4.55
N ARG A 85 9.13 -1.88 3.83
CA ARG A 85 10.27 -1.82 2.89
C ARG A 85 10.09 -0.78 1.79
N ILE A 86 8.88 -0.66 1.25
CA ILE A 86 8.59 0.27 0.14
C ILE A 86 7.80 1.51 0.59
N TRP A 87 7.63 1.71 1.91
CA TRP A 87 6.84 2.81 2.43
C TRP A 87 7.31 4.20 1.95
N PRO A 88 8.64 4.50 1.90
CA PRO A 88 9.10 5.78 1.37
C PRO A 88 8.73 6.00 -0.10
N ASP A 89 8.75 4.92 -0.91
CA ASP A 89 8.36 4.97 -2.32
C ASP A 89 6.85 5.23 -2.48
N ILE A 90 6.02 4.63 -1.61
CA ILE A 90 4.56 4.84 -1.58
C ILE A 90 4.24 6.28 -1.20
N GLU A 91 4.80 6.79 -0.10
CA GLU A 91 4.55 8.16 0.36
C GLU A 91 4.97 9.17 -0.72
N GLY A 92 6.13 8.97 -1.35
CA GLY A 92 6.58 9.80 -2.46
C GLY A 92 5.71 9.67 -3.71
N PHE A 93 5.07 8.52 -3.95
CA PHE A 93 4.10 8.36 -5.03
C PHE A 93 2.79 9.11 -4.75
N LEU A 94 2.27 9.01 -3.53
CA LEU A 94 1.03 9.68 -3.12
C LEU A 94 1.20 11.19 -2.95
N ALA A 95 2.41 11.69 -2.73
CA ALA A 95 2.72 13.11 -2.59
C ALA A 95 2.95 13.84 -3.94
N CYS A 96 3.00 13.12 -5.07
CA CYS A 96 3.26 13.71 -6.36
C CYS A 96 2.04 13.60 -7.29
N ALA A 97 1.60 14.72 -7.84
CA ALA A 97 0.75 14.69 -9.03
C ALA A 97 1.59 14.23 -10.23
N GLU A 98 1.08 13.27 -11.01
CA GLU A 98 1.75 12.84 -12.25
C GLU A 98 1.37 13.77 -13.40
N GLU A 99 2.35 14.46 -13.96
CA GLU A 99 2.15 15.42 -15.05
C GLU A 99 2.12 14.75 -16.43
N HIS A 100 2.63 13.52 -16.56
CA HIS A 100 2.75 12.81 -17.84
C HIS A 100 1.60 11.82 -18.12
N GLY A 101 0.48 11.98 -17.42
CA GLY A 101 -0.76 11.21 -17.63
C GLY A 101 -0.80 9.83 -16.98
N ILE A 102 -1.97 9.18 -17.12
CA ILE A 102 -2.37 7.95 -16.40
C ILE A 102 -1.39 6.80 -16.62
N ALA A 103 -0.94 6.59 -17.86
CA ALA A 103 -0.02 5.50 -18.20
C ALA A 103 1.33 5.62 -17.46
N GLN A 104 1.82 6.85 -17.24
CA GLN A 104 3.06 7.05 -16.48
C GLN A 104 2.84 6.76 -14.99
N SER A 105 1.69 7.13 -14.44
CA SER A 105 1.33 6.82 -13.04
C SER A 105 1.36 5.31 -12.80
N PHE A 106 0.76 4.52 -13.69
CA PHE A 106 0.77 3.06 -13.58
C PHE A 106 2.15 2.44 -13.80
N ARG A 107 2.97 2.98 -14.72
CA ARG A 107 4.37 2.54 -14.86
C ARG A 107 5.17 2.73 -13.58
N ARG A 108 5.06 3.92 -12.96
CA ARG A 108 5.72 4.22 -11.69
C ARG A 108 5.20 3.34 -10.57
N LEU A 109 3.88 3.16 -10.47
CA LEU A 109 3.26 2.27 -9.49
C LEU A 109 3.81 0.84 -9.61
N ASN A 110 3.86 0.30 -10.83
CA ASN A 110 4.37 -1.05 -11.07
C ASN A 110 5.85 -1.21 -10.70
N LEU A 111 6.67 -0.17 -10.86
CA LEU A 111 8.07 -0.20 -10.40
C LEU A 111 8.15 -0.31 -8.87
N ILE A 112 7.30 0.43 -8.15
CA ILE A 112 7.21 0.39 -6.69
C ILE A 112 6.77 -1.00 -6.22
N LEU A 113 5.70 -1.56 -6.82
CA LEU A 113 5.19 -2.88 -6.47
C LEU A 113 6.22 -4.00 -6.72
N ARG A 114 7.00 -3.94 -7.80
CA ARG A 114 8.08 -4.92 -8.07
C ARG A 114 9.17 -4.90 -7.00
N ARG A 115 9.47 -3.75 -6.40
CA ARG A 115 10.43 -3.64 -5.30
C ARG A 115 9.94 -4.32 -4.02
N ALA A 116 8.63 -4.27 -3.75
CA ALA A 116 8.04 -4.97 -2.62
C ALA A 116 8.24 -6.49 -2.72
N GLU A 117 8.05 -7.05 -3.92
CA GLU A 117 8.18 -8.48 -4.21
C GLU A 117 9.63 -8.99 -4.15
N THR A 118 10.60 -8.14 -4.50
CA THR A 118 12.01 -8.55 -4.62
C THR A 118 12.65 -8.90 -3.27
N GLY A 119 12.18 -8.31 -2.17
CA GLY A 119 12.63 -8.66 -0.82
C GLY A 119 11.98 -9.91 -0.22
N GLY A 120 10.89 -10.41 -0.80
CA GLY A 120 10.14 -11.58 -0.29
C GLY A 120 10.63 -12.94 -0.81
N ARG A 121 11.44 -12.98 -1.88
CA ARG A 121 11.96 -14.23 -2.45
C ARG A 121 13.13 -14.85 -1.66
N GLY A 122 13.62 -14.19 -0.61
CA GLY A 122 14.72 -14.67 0.22
C GLY A 122 14.33 -15.54 1.43
N ALA A 123 13.05 -15.59 1.81
CA ALA A 123 12.61 -16.28 3.04
C ALA A 123 11.84 -17.60 2.79
N ALA A 124 11.66 -18.01 1.53
CA ALA A 124 10.89 -19.22 1.19
C ALA A 124 11.71 -20.53 1.23
N CYS A 125 12.94 -20.53 1.72
CA CYS A 125 13.78 -21.72 1.80
C CYS A 125 14.31 -21.90 3.22
N LEU A 126 13.70 -22.83 3.97
CA LEU A 126 14.32 -23.78 4.92
C LEU A 126 13.28 -24.18 6.00
N HIS A 127 12.43 -25.13 5.67
CA HIS A 127 11.83 -25.99 6.70
C HIS A 127 12.40 -27.40 6.50
N PRO A 128 13.38 -27.85 7.30
CA PRO A 128 13.78 -29.25 7.29
C PRO A 128 12.62 -30.07 7.89
N SER A 129 12.06 -30.97 7.09
CA SER A 129 11.10 -31.98 7.54
C SER A 129 11.76 -32.89 8.59
N PRO A 130 11.20 -33.03 9.81
CA PRO A 130 11.67 -34.02 10.77
C PRO A 130 11.00 -35.36 10.48
N ARG A 131 11.47 -36.08 9.44
CA ARG A 131 10.96 -37.43 9.14
C ARG A 131 11.97 -38.43 8.55
N GLN A 132 13.25 -38.30 8.91
CA GLN A 132 14.24 -39.35 8.63
C GLN A 132 15.12 -39.65 9.85
N LEU A 133 14.51 -40.17 10.92
CA LEU A 133 15.17 -40.96 11.96
C LEU A 133 14.16 -42.00 12.49
N ALA A 134 13.86 -43.01 11.69
CA ALA A 134 13.34 -44.32 12.12
C ALA A 134 13.25 -45.23 10.87
N GLY A 135 14.11 -46.26 10.80
CA GLY A 135 14.12 -47.26 9.75
C GLY A 135 15.52 -47.74 9.45
#